data_AF-A0A097KJV8-F1
#
_entry.id   AF-A0A097KJV8-F1
#
_cell.length_a   1.000
_cell.length_b   1.000
_cell.length_c   1.000
_cell.angle_alpha   90.00
_cell.angle_beta   90.00
_cell.angle_gamma   90.00
#
_symmetry.space_group_name_H-M   'P 1'
#
loop_
_entity.id
_entity.type
_entity.pdbx_description
1 polymer ?
#
loop_
_entity_poly.entity_id
_entity_poly.type
_entity_poly.pdbx_seq_one_letter_code
_entity_poly.pdbx_strand_id
1 'polypeptide(L)'
;MVNDTISDMLTRIRNANLVKSQTVSIPFTKISQQICTILEKEGLIESFQSYLPTVSEGEERENLILRLKYKGREKKPCITNLRRISKPGLRIYTTHKDVPKILGGMGIIILSTSQGLMTDREARVRGIGGEILCSIW
;
A
#
# COMPACT_ATOMS: atom_id res chain seq x y z
N MET A 1 -4.22 -17.68 11.27
CA MET A 1 -2.93 -17.52 10.54
C MET A 1 -3.14 -16.53 9.41
N VAL A 2 -2.37 -15.45 9.34
CA VAL A 2 -2.47 -14.47 8.24
C VAL A 2 -1.59 -14.97 7.10
N ASN A 3 -2.20 -15.34 5.97
CA ASN A 3 -1.49 -15.94 4.84
C ASN A 3 -1.00 -14.90 3.81
N ASP A 4 -1.62 -13.71 3.76
CA ASP A 4 -1.20 -12.59 2.89
C ASP A 4 -1.17 -11.28 3.70
N THR A 5 0.03 -10.88 4.12
CA THR A 5 0.27 -9.65 4.91
C THR A 5 -0.07 -8.37 4.14
N ILE A 6 0.10 -8.36 2.82
CA ILE A 6 -0.26 -7.20 1.98
C ILE A 6 -1.78 -7.06 1.93
N SER A 7 -2.50 -8.16 1.75
CA SER A 7 -3.97 -8.13 1.76
C SER A 7 -4.55 -7.69 3.10
N ASP A 8 -3.93 -8.10 4.22
CA ASP A 8 -4.32 -7.63 5.56
C ASP A 8 -4.11 -6.11 5.69
N MET A 9 -2.92 -5.60 5.32
CA MET A 9 -2.62 -4.16 5.32
C MET A 9 -3.64 -3.35 4.52
N LEU A 10 -3.92 -3.74 3.27
CA LEU A 10 -4.89 -3.04 2.42
C LEU A 10 -6.30 -3.05 3.03
N THR A 11 -6.67 -4.15 3.69
CA THR A 11 -7.97 -4.29 4.36
C THR A 11 -8.07 -3.37 5.57
N ARG A 12 -7.01 -3.27 6.40
CA ARG A 12 -6.98 -2.35 7.54
C ARG A 12 -7.13 -0.90 7.11
N ILE A 13 -6.42 -0.47 6.08
CA ILE A 13 -6.53 0.89 5.52
C ILE A 13 -7.95 1.15 5.01
N ARG A 14 -8.52 0.21 4.25
CA ARG A 14 -9.90 0.32 3.76
C ARG A 14 -10.90 0.47 4.90
N ASN A 15 -10.81 -0.36 5.93
CA ASN A 15 -11.72 -0.32 7.07
C ASN A 15 -11.58 1.00 7.84
N ALA A 16 -10.36 1.51 8.01
CA ALA A 16 -10.10 2.80 8.64
C ALA A 16 -10.72 3.97 7.83
N ASN A 17 -10.65 3.92 6.49
CA ASN A 17 -11.33 4.91 5.63
C ASN A 17 -12.86 4.85 5.76
N LEU A 18 -13.44 3.65 5.86
CA LEU A 18 -14.91 3.48 5.99
C LEU A 18 -15.44 4.12 7.28
N VAL A 19 -14.72 3.99 8.39
CA VAL A 19 -15.08 4.62 9.66
C VAL A 19 -14.54 6.04 9.82
N LYS A 20 -13.88 6.59 8.77
CA LYS A 20 -13.24 7.92 8.76
C LYS A 20 -12.22 8.13 9.89
N SER A 21 -11.48 7.08 10.25
CA SER A 21 -10.42 7.15 11.25
C SER A 21 -9.26 8.01 10.75
N GLN A 22 -8.68 8.83 11.62
CA GLN A 22 -7.50 9.63 11.27
C GLN A 22 -6.25 8.78 11.12
N THR A 23 -6.16 7.69 11.89
CA THR A 23 -4.99 6.82 11.93
C THR A 23 -5.36 5.35 11.78
N VAL A 24 -4.39 4.55 11.33
CA VAL A 24 -4.52 3.09 11.26
C VAL A 24 -3.19 2.44 11.62
N SER A 25 -3.26 1.39 12.44
CA SER A 25 -2.10 0.57 12.82
C SER A 25 -2.05 -0.70 11.96
N ILE A 26 -0.91 -0.91 11.29
CA ILE A 26 -0.65 -2.10 10.47
C ILE A 26 0.62 -2.79 10.97
N PRO A 27 0.76 -4.12 10.81
CA PRO A 27 1.98 -4.82 11.17
C PRO A 27 3.18 -4.34 10.35
N PHE A 28 4.32 -4.18 11.00
CA PHE A 28 5.56 -3.87 10.33
C PHE A 28 6.08 -5.06 9.53
N THR A 29 6.44 -4.79 8.29
CA THR A 29 7.25 -5.62 7.42
C THR A 29 8.05 -4.68 6.52
N LYS A 30 9.17 -5.14 5.97
CA LYS A 30 9.94 -4.34 4.99
C LYS A 30 9.07 -3.92 3.79
N ILE A 31 8.18 -4.80 3.34
CA ILE A 31 7.26 -4.54 2.23
C ILE A 31 6.20 -3.52 2.62
N SER A 32 5.57 -3.64 3.80
CA SER A 32 4.56 -2.67 4.24
C SER A 32 5.17 -1.28 4.44
N GLN A 33 6.38 -1.19 4.98
CA GLN A 33 7.11 0.07 5.08
C GLN A 33 7.35 0.70 3.70
N GLN A 34 7.86 -0.07 2.72
CA GLN A 34 8.08 0.42 1.36
C GLN A 34 6.78 0.87 0.68
N ILE A 35 5.68 0.14 0.86
CA ILE A 35 4.38 0.54 0.34
C ILE A 35 3.93 1.86 0.99
N CYS A 36 4.10 2.04 2.31
CA CYS A 36 3.77 3.29 2.99
C CYS A 36 4.60 4.47 2.48
N THR A 37 5.89 4.27 2.21
CA THR A 37 6.75 5.29 1.58
C THR A 37 6.24 5.70 0.20
N ILE A 38 5.80 4.74 -0.62
CA ILE A 38 5.20 5.05 -1.94
C ILE A 38 3.88 5.81 -1.75
N LEU A 39 3.03 5.40 -0.83
CA LEU A 39 1.75 6.06 -0.56
C LEU A 39 1.92 7.52 -0.08
N GLU A 40 2.94 7.77 0.75
CA GLU A 40 3.28 9.11 1.23
C GLU A 40 3.83 9.97 0.08
N LYS A 41 4.76 9.43 -0.72
CA LYS A 41 5.34 10.11 -1.88
C LYS A 41 4.30 10.49 -2.95
N GLU A 42 3.32 9.61 -3.21
CA GLU A 42 2.19 9.89 -4.12
C GLU A 42 1.10 10.77 -3.46
N GLY A 43 1.27 11.14 -2.18
CA GLY A 43 0.38 12.05 -1.46
C GLY A 43 -0.99 11.47 -1.14
N LEU A 44 -1.11 10.13 -1.11
CA LEU A 44 -2.33 9.37 -0.79
C LEU A 44 -2.56 9.26 0.72
N ILE A 45 -1.48 9.25 1.50
CA ILE A 45 -1.49 9.38 2.96
C ILE A 45 -0.80 10.68 3.38
N GLU A 46 -1.00 11.10 4.63
CA GLU A 46 -0.36 12.31 5.16
C GLU A 46 1.05 12.01 5.67
N SER A 47 1.19 10.94 6.46
CA SER A 47 2.49 10.43 6.94
C SER A 47 2.36 9.03 7.53
N PHE A 48 3.49 8.39 7.82
CA PHE A 48 3.53 7.18 8.63
C PHE A 48 4.73 7.17 9.58
N GLN A 49 4.63 6.44 10.70
CA GLN A 49 5.70 6.30 11.69
C GLN A 49 5.80 4.86 12.16
N SER A 50 7.02 4.37 12.41
CA SER A 50 7.22 3.10 13.11
C SER A 50 6.98 3.29 14.60
N TYR A 51 6.27 2.35 15.19
CA TYR A 51 5.97 2.31 16.61
C TYR A 51 6.38 0.94 17.16
N LEU A 52 7.33 0.96 18.09
CA LEU A 52 7.70 -0.17 18.92
C LEU A 52 6.93 -0.04 20.24
N PRO A 53 6.03 -0.97 20.58
CA PRO A 53 5.39 -0.97 21.87
C PRO A 53 6.44 -1.16 22.96
N THR A 54 6.48 -0.26 23.95
CA THR A 54 7.35 -0.39 25.10
C THR A 54 6.88 -1.57 25.95
N VAL A 55 7.67 -2.65 25.95
CA VAL A 55 7.67 -3.82 26.85
C VAL A 55 6.42 -3.98 27.73
N SER A 56 5.49 -4.85 27.32
CA SER A 56 4.60 -5.61 28.20
C SER A 56 4.03 -6.81 27.44
N GLU A 57 4.57 -7.98 27.77
CA GLU A 57 4.00 -9.32 27.57
C GLU A 57 3.57 -9.74 26.15
N GLY A 58 4.49 -10.42 25.46
CA GLY A 58 4.15 -11.62 24.67
C GLY A 58 4.03 -11.50 23.14
N GLU A 59 3.82 -10.31 22.58
CA GLU A 59 3.78 -10.13 21.12
C GLU A 59 4.61 -8.92 20.66
N GLU A 60 5.93 -9.12 20.57
CA GLU A 60 6.88 -8.19 19.94
C GLU A 60 6.60 -8.06 18.44
N ARG A 61 5.60 -7.25 18.06
CA ARG A 61 5.41 -6.90 16.66
C ARG A 61 5.39 -5.39 16.52
N GLU A 62 6.50 -4.88 15.99
CA GLU A 62 6.60 -3.51 15.48
C GLU A 62 5.39 -3.24 14.57
N ASN A 63 4.80 -2.06 14.71
CA ASN A 63 3.67 -1.63 13.89
C ASN A 63 4.02 -0.32 13.17
N LEU A 64 3.38 -0.08 12.04
CA LEU A 64 3.37 1.20 11.37
C LEU A 64 2.05 1.90 11.67
N ILE A 65 2.13 3.13 12.18
CA ILE A 65 0.97 4.00 12.37
C ILE A 65 0.90 4.94 11.18
N LEU A 66 -0.14 4.81 10.37
CA LEU A 66 -0.38 5.63 9.19
C LEU A 66 -1.40 6.71 9.53
N ARG A 67 -1.18 7.93 9.02
CA ARG A 67 -2.10 9.05 9.09
C ARG A 67 -2.81 9.21 7.75
N LEU A 68 -4.12 8.99 7.74
CA LEU A 68 -4.94 8.96 6.53
C LEU A 68 -5.35 10.37 6.10
N LYS A 69 -5.33 10.60 4.79
CA LYS A 69 -5.64 11.91 4.21
C LYS A 69 -7.10 12.00 3.79
N TYR A 70 -7.75 13.10 4.18
CA TYR A 70 -9.14 13.39 3.85
C TYR A 70 -9.27 14.77 3.19
N LYS A 71 -10.25 14.92 2.29
CA LYS A 71 -10.52 16.16 1.55
C LYS A 71 -11.84 16.80 2.00
N GLY A 72 -11.80 18.12 2.15
CA GLY A 72 -12.97 18.98 2.37
C GLY A 72 -13.67 18.79 3.73
N ARG A 73 -14.75 19.55 3.92
CA ARG A 73 -15.55 19.52 5.16
C ARG A 73 -16.26 18.18 5.39
N GLU A 74 -16.58 17.45 4.33
CA GLU A 74 -17.26 16.14 4.39
C GLU A 74 -16.32 14.97 4.76
N LYS A 75 -15.02 15.24 4.90
CA LYS A 75 -13.95 14.24 5.13
C LYS A 75 -14.02 13.11 4.10
N LYS A 76 -13.95 13.43 2.81
CA LYS A 76 -13.86 12.42 1.75
C LYS A 76 -12.47 11.77 1.78
N PRO A 77 -12.35 10.43 1.89
CA PRO A 77 -11.03 9.79 1.92
C PRO A 77 -10.30 10.03 0.60
N CYS A 78 -8.99 10.29 0.65
CA CYS A 78 -8.18 10.45 -0.55
C CYS A 78 -7.97 9.12 -1.29
N ILE A 79 -7.99 8.01 -0.55
CA ILE A 79 -7.95 6.65 -1.09
C ILE A 79 -9.39 6.13 -1.13
N THR A 80 -9.89 5.86 -2.33
CA THR A 80 -11.25 5.37 -2.57
C THR A 80 -11.31 3.86 -2.72
N ASN A 81 -10.26 3.22 -3.24
CA ASN A 81 -10.19 1.79 -3.44
C ASN A 81 -8.76 1.24 -3.30
N LEU A 82 -8.68 0.03 -2.74
CA LEU A 82 -7.44 -0.70 -2.50
C LEU A 82 -7.68 -2.15 -2.92
N ARG A 83 -6.94 -2.65 -3.90
CA ARG A 83 -7.13 -4.02 -4.40
C ARG A 83 -5.80 -4.76 -4.50
N ARG A 84 -5.77 -5.95 -3.91
CA ARG A 84 -4.70 -6.94 -4.07
C ARG A 84 -4.85 -7.65 -5.42
N ILE A 85 -3.81 -7.62 -6.25
CA ILE A 85 -3.80 -8.23 -7.59
C ILE A 85 -3.12 -9.60 -7.54
N SER A 86 -1.81 -9.69 -7.32
CA SER A 86 -1.05 -10.94 -7.30
C SER A 86 -1.18 -11.73 -5.98
N LYS A 87 -2.13 -12.65 -5.82
CA LYS A 87 -2.36 -13.35 -4.54
C LYS A 87 -1.45 -14.58 -4.38
N PRO A 88 -1.23 -15.12 -3.16
CA PRO A 88 -0.44 -16.34 -2.98
C PRO A 88 -0.89 -17.53 -3.85
N GLY A 89 -2.19 -17.69 -4.07
CA GLY A 89 -2.75 -18.75 -4.93
C GLY A 89 -2.66 -18.47 -6.43
N LEU A 90 -2.38 -17.24 -6.85
CA LEU A 90 -2.19 -16.87 -8.26
C LEU A 90 -1.33 -15.62 -8.36
N ARG A 91 -0.06 -15.82 -8.74
CA ARG A 91 0.90 -14.74 -8.94
C ARG A 91 0.74 -14.11 -10.31
N ILE A 92 0.69 -12.79 -10.35
CA ILE A 92 0.47 -12.01 -11.58
C ILE A 92 1.72 -11.20 -11.89
N TYR A 93 2.32 -11.46 -13.03
CA TYR A 93 3.52 -10.78 -13.53
C TYR A 93 3.22 -10.03 -14.82
N THR A 94 3.98 -8.96 -15.07
CA THR A 94 3.88 -8.17 -16.30
C THR A 94 5.25 -7.81 -16.82
N THR A 95 5.36 -7.70 -18.15
CA THR A 95 6.50 -7.03 -18.78
C THR A 95 6.35 -5.51 -18.65
N HIS A 96 7.41 -4.75 -18.93
CA HIS A 96 7.37 -3.28 -18.92
C HIS A 96 6.41 -2.69 -19.97
N LYS A 97 6.18 -3.41 -21.08
CA LYS A 97 5.30 -2.97 -22.16
C LYS A 97 3.83 -3.10 -21.79
N ASP A 98 3.51 -4.12 -21.00
CA ASP A 98 2.14 -4.50 -20.67
C ASP A 98 1.67 -3.95 -19.31
N VAL A 99 2.49 -3.11 -18.64
CA VAL A 99 2.12 -2.55 -17.33
C VAL A 99 0.82 -1.76 -17.45
N PRO A 100 -0.28 -2.20 -16.80
CA PRO A 100 -1.59 -1.60 -17.01
C PRO A 100 -1.70 -0.22 -16.36
N LYS A 101 -2.53 0.67 -16.94
CA LYS A 101 -2.84 1.98 -16.38
C LYS A 101 -4.19 1.93 -15.68
N ILE A 102 -4.29 2.47 -14.47
CA ILE A 102 -5.55 2.55 -13.72
C ILE A 102 -6.14 3.93 -13.86
N LEU A 103 -7.43 4.00 -14.20
CA LEU A 103 -8.17 5.25 -14.39
C LEU A 103 -7.42 6.25 -15.29
N GLY A 104 -6.91 5.79 -16.43
CA GLY A 104 -6.14 6.64 -17.36
C GLY A 104 -4.79 7.13 -16.81
N GLY A 105 -4.33 6.59 -15.68
CA GLY A 105 -3.11 7.04 -14.99
C GLY A 105 -3.38 7.88 -13.74
N MET A 106 -4.63 8.10 -13.33
CA MET A 106 -4.94 8.77 -12.06
C MET A 106 -4.67 7.89 -10.84
N GLY A 107 -4.89 6.57 -10.97
CA GLY A 107 -4.53 5.60 -9.94
C GLY A 107 -3.08 5.15 -10.08
N ILE A 108 -2.57 4.47 -9.05
CA ILE A 108 -1.25 3.85 -9.06
C ILE A 108 -1.34 2.33 -8.97
N ILE A 109 -0.36 1.67 -9.58
CA ILE A 109 -0.08 0.26 -9.33
C ILE A 109 1.29 0.16 -8.68
N ILE A 110 1.40 -0.67 -7.66
CA ILE A 110 2.68 -0.98 -7.02
C ILE A 110 3.16 -2.33 -7.55
N LEU A 111 4.39 -2.33 -8.08
CA LEU A 111 5.04 -3.52 -8.62
C LEU A 111 6.27 -3.89 -7.79
N SER A 112 6.50 -5.19 -7.63
CA SER A 112 7.77 -5.73 -7.15
C SER A 112 8.65 -6.05 -8.34
N THR A 113 9.81 -5.39 -8.44
CA THR A 113 10.76 -5.57 -9.54
C THR A 113 12.12 -6.03 -9.02
N SER A 114 13.04 -6.34 -9.92
CA SER A 114 14.44 -6.67 -9.55
C SER A 114 15.18 -5.50 -8.88
N GLN A 115 14.70 -4.27 -9.02
CA GLN A 115 15.27 -3.07 -8.38
C GLN A 115 14.48 -2.60 -7.15
N GLY A 116 13.56 -3.43 -6.65
CA GLY A 116 12.71 -3.13 -5.50
C GLY A 116 11.27 -2.76 -5.89
N LEU A 117 10.52 -2.27 -4.90
CA LEU A 117 9.15 -1.80 -5.07
C LEU A 117 9.11 -0.42 -5.72
N MET A 118 8.25 -0.26 -6.72
CA MET A 118 8.06 1.01 -7.43
C MET A 118 6.66 1.13 -7.99
N THR A 119 6.29 2.32 -8.46
CA THR A 119 5.01 2.56 -9.13
C THR A 119 5.06 2.13 -10.60
N ASP A 120 3.90 1.96 -11.22
CA ASP A 120 3.80 1.67 -12.65
C ASP A 120 4.38 2.77 -13.54
N ARG A 121 4.36 4.03 -13.08
CA ARG A 121 4.99 5.14 -13.79
C ARG A 121 6.51 4.99 -13.79
N GLU A 122 7.09 4.74 -12.61
CA GLU A 122 8.54 4.52 -12.47
C GLU A 122 9.01 3.28 -13.24
N ALA A 123 8.24 2.18 -13.18
CA ALA A 123 8.52 0.95 -13.90
C ALA A 123 8.56 1.14 -15.43
N ARG A 124 7.62 1.92 -15.99
CA ARG A 124 7.60 2.24 -17.42
C ARG A 124 8.78 3.11 -17.84
N VAL A 125 9.12 4.13 -17.05
CA VAL A 125 10.27 5.01 -17.34
C VAL A 125 11.58 4.23 -17.34
N ARG A 126 11.73 3.28 -16.41
CA ARG A 126 12.93 2.43 -16.33
C ARG A 126 12.93 1.24 -17.30
N GLY A 127 11.79 0.94 -17.93
CA GLY A 127 11.65 -0.22 -18.82
C GLY A 127 11.70 -1.57 -18.10
N ILE A 128 11.24 -1.64 -16.84
CA ILE A 128 11.33 -2.85 -16.00
C ILE A 128 9.93 -3.41 -15.71
N GLY A 129 9.78 -4.74 -15.86
CA GLY A 129 8.58 -5.47 -15.48
C GLY A 129 8.64 -6.02 -14.05
N GLY A 130 7.64 -6.78 -13.63
CA GLY A 130 7.63 -7.35 -12.29
C GLY A 130 6.31 -7.98 -11.88
N GLU A 131 6.22 -8.34 -10.60
CA GLU A 131 4.98 -8.82 -9.98
C GLU A 131 4.05 -7.64 -9.67
N ILE A 132 2.79 -7.72 -10.09
CA ILE A 132 1.79 -6.69 -9.80
C ILE A 132 1.19 -6.95 -8.42
N LEU A 133 1.63 -6.20 -7.40
CA LEU A 133 1.20 -6.43 -6.03
C LEU A 133 -0.23 -5.92 -5.81
N CYS A 134 -0.45 -4.63 -5.99
CA CYS A 134 -1.73 -4.01 -5.69
C CYS A 134 -1.96 -2.75 -6.52
N SER A 135 -3.22 -2.33 -6.52
CA SER A 135 -3.70 -1.12 -7.17
C SER A 135 -4.45 -0.24 -6.19
N ILE A 136 -4.25 1.07 -6.31
CA ILE A 136 -4.74 2.06 -5.35
C ILE A 136 -5.20 3.31 -6.10
N TRP A 137 -6.40 3.81 -5.77
CA TRP A 137 -6.97 5.06 -6.28
C TRP A 137 -8.06 5.58 -5.34
#